data_AF-A0A8S1E272-F1
#
_entry.id   AF-A0A8S1E272-F1
#
_cell.length_a   1.000
_cell.length_b   1.000
_cell.length_c   1.000
_cell.angle_alpha   90.00
_cell.angle_beta   90.00
_cell.angle_gamma   90.00
#
_symmetry.space_group_name_H-M   'P 1'
#
loop_
_entity.id
_entity.type
_entity.pdbx_description
1 polymer ?
#
loop_
_entity_poly.entity_id
_entity_poly.type
_entity_poly.pdbx_seq_one_letter_code
_entity_poly.pdbx_strand_id
1 'polypeptide(L)'
;MRITKLLFNRIREFKEAKRINLSFSGCGFLGAYNFGAAYCLFTESKNLISRVDRFSGASAGSLVAALCALTPEKIDSAIEALYSIGDEVHSLPLGAMTPGYYISESLLKHMINFLPEDVSPAQNKLFVSVTKLNPVNNVLINNFDDRNHLMDDLLL
;
A
#
# COMPACT_ATOMS: atom_id res chain seq x y z
N MET A 1 33.80 -10.10 5.43
CA MET A 1 33.44 -11.43 4.86
C MET A 1 32.19 -12.10 5.46
N ARG A 2 31.75 -11.79 6.71
CA ARG A 2 30.52 -12.38 7.32
C ARG A 2 29.19 -11.82 6.76
N ILE A 3 29.14 -10.52 6.49
CA ILE A 3 27.94 -9.83 5.94
C ILE A 3 27.58 -10.35 4.56
N THR A 4 28.57 -10.58 3.70
CA THR A 4 28.38 -11.11 2.35
C THR A 4 27.76 -12.51 2.35
N LYS A 5 28.17 -13.38 3.29
CA LYS A 5 27.64 -14.74 3.41
C LYS A 5 26.19 -14.77 3.90
N LEU A 6 25.85 -13.89 4.86
CA LEU A 6 24.47 -13.73 5.34
C LEU A 6 23.54 -13.21 4.26
N LEU A 7 23.96 -12.20 3.50
CA LEU A 7 23.21 -11.68 2.34
C LEU A 7 23.00 -12.76 1.29
N PHE A 8 24.05 -13.51 0.95
CA PHE A 8 23.96 -14.59 -0.04
C PHE A 8 22.96 -15.67 0.37
N ASN A 9 22.99 -16.07 1.65
CA ASN A 9 22.03 -17.05 2.19
C ASN A 9 20.60 -16.53 2.14
N ARG A 10 20.35 -15.27 2.54
CA ARG A 10 19.00 -14.66 2.46
C ARG A 10 18.48 -14.58 1.03
N ILE A 11 19.33 -14.21 0.07
CA ILE A 11 18.95 -14.16 -1.36
C ILE A 11 18.59 -15.56 -1.86
N ARG A 12 19.35 -16.58 -1.45
CA ARG A 12 19.06 -17.97 -1.80
C ARG A 12 17.74 -18.44 -1.18
N GLU A 13 17.52 -18.20 0.10
CA GLU A 13 16.26 -18.51 0.81
C GLU A 13 15.07 -17.83 0.11
N PHE A 14 15.19 -16.56 -0.26
CA PHE A 14 14.17 -15.84 -1.02
C PHE A 14 13.89 -16.45 -2.40
N LYS A 15 14.95 -16.86 -3.12
CA LYS A 15 14.78 -17.53 -4.43
C LYS A 15 14.06 -18.87 -4.29
N GLU A 16 14.38 -19.63 -3.25
CA GLU A 16 13.79 -20.96 -2.98
C GLU A 16 12.41 -20.89 -2.29
N ALA A 17 12.02 -19.75 -1.73
CA ALA A 17 10.76 -19.58 -1.02
C ALA A 17 9.54 -19.87 -1.92
N LYS A 18 8.67 -20.77 -1.46
CA LYS A 18 7.41 -21.10 -2.14
C LYS A 18 6.33 -20.03 -1.95
N ARG A 19 6.37 -19.33 -0.82
CA ARG A 19 5.44 -18.26 -0.45
C ARG A 19 6.21 -17.09 0.11
N ILE A 20 5.79 -15.89 -0.25
CA ILE A 20 6.42 -14.63 0.13
C ILE A 20 5.33 -13.67 0.59
N ASN A 21 5.65 -12.82 1.56
CA ASN A 21 4.79 -11.71 1.94
C ASN A 21 5.44 -10.41 1.45
N LEU A 22 4.65 -9.54 0.82
CA LEU A 22 5.12 -8.25 0.33
C LEU A 22 4.65 -7.14 1.28
N SER A 23 5.60 -6.38 1.83
CA SER A 23 5.29 -5.28 2.74
C SER A 23 5.74 -3.94 2.16
N PHE A 24 4.85 -2.96 2.20
CA PHE A 24 5.11 -1.57 1.80
C PHE A 24 5.17 -0.67 3.03
N SER A 25 6.27 0.04 3.23
CA SER A 25 6.43 0.94 4.38
C SER A 25 5.59 2.21 4.21
N GLY A 26 5.18 2.80 5.34
CA GLY A 26 4.60 4.14 5.36
C GLY A 26 5.64 5.18 4.93
N CYS A 27 5.26 6.03 3.98
CA CYS A 27 6.20 6.96 3.35
C CYS A 27 5.58 8.32 2.96
N GLY A 28 4.31 8.57 3.31
CA GLY A 28 3.61 9.81 2.97
C GLY A 28 3.66 10.11 1.47
N PHE A 29 4.13 11.31 1.10
CA PHE A 29 4.28 11.74 -0.29
C PHE A 29 5.32 10.95 -1.10
N LEU A 30 6.23 10.21 -0.45
CA LEU A 30 7.09 9.25 -1.15
C LEU A 30 6.31 7.98 -1.55
N GLY A 31 4.97 7.99 -1.42
CA GLY A 31 4.07 6.97 -1.98
C GLY A 31 4.34 6.69 -3.44
N ALA A 32 4.75 7.68 -4.24
CA ALA A 32 5.11 7.52 -5.66
C ALA A 32 6.18 6.45 -5.88
N TYR A 33 7.14 6.36 -4.96
CA TYR A 33 8.15 5.31 -5.01
C TYR A 33 7.53 3.92 -4.81
N ASN A 34 6.65 3.75 -3.81
CA ASN A 34 6.01 2.47 -3.54
C ASN A 34 5.07 2.06 -4.69
N PHE A 35 4.31 3.00 -5.28
CA PHE A 35 3.48 2.73 -6.44
C PHE A 35 4.31 2.32 -7.66
N GLY A 36 5.41 3.03 -7.96
CA GLY A 36 6.31 2.67 -9.06
C GLY A 36 7.02 1.33 -8.84
N ALA A 37 7.42 1.03 -7.59
CA ALA A 37 8.00 -0.26 -7.24
C ALA A 37 6.97 -1.39 -7.41
N ALA A 38 5.73 -1.19 -6.97
CA ALA A 38 4.65 -2.13 -7.19
C ALA A 38 4.38 -2.34 -8.69
N TYR A 39 4.33 -1.27 -9.48
CA TYR A 39 4.16 -1.36 -10.93
C TYR A 39 5.21 -2.28 -11.56
N CYS A 40 6.49 -2.02 -11.30
CA CYS A 40 7.59 -2.83 -11.81
C CYS A 40 7.52 -4.30 -11.35
N LEU A 41 7.11 -4.56 -10.10
CA LEU A 41 6.95 -5.92 -9.60
C LEU A 41 5.84 -6.69 -10.37
N PHE A 42 4.71 -6.02 -10.65
CA PHE A 42 3.58 -6.63 -11.34
C PHE A 42 3.79 -6.75 -12.86
N THR A 43 4.55 -5.85 -13.49
CA THR A 43 4.86 -5.94 -14.93
C THR A 43 6.03 -6.87 -15.23
N GLU A 44 7.15 -6.73 -14.49
CA GLU A 44 8.42 -7.40 -14.81
C GLU A 44 8.63 -8.70 -14.05
N SER A 45 7.95 -8.89 -12.91
CA SER A 45 8.26 -9.97 -11.96
C SER A 45 7.08 -10.91 -11.69
N LYS A 46 6.35 -11.33 -12.74
CA LYS A 46 5.17 -12.22 -12.63
C LYS A 46 5.42 -13.51 -11.82
N ASN A 47 6.61 -14.11 -11.96
CA ASN A 47 7.01 -15.30 -11.19
C ASN A 47 7.21 -15.03 -9.69
N LEU A 48 7.53 -13.79 -9.32
CA LEU A 48 7.61 -13.40 -7.91
C LEU A 48 6.20 -13.16 -7.36
N ILE A 49 5.39 -12.40 -8.10
CA ILE A 49 4.01 -12.07 -7.73
C ILE A 49 3.15 -13.32 -7.57
N SER A 50 3.32 -14.34 -8.40
CA SER A 50 2.59 -15.61 -8.26
C SER A 50 2.89 -16.37 -6.97
N ARG A 51 3.97 -16.02 -6.26
CA ARG A 51 4.36 -16.59 -4.96
C ARG A 51 3.95 -15.69 -3.78
N VAL A 52 3.36 -14.53 -4.02
CA VAL A 52 2.94 -13.63 -2.94
C VAL A 52 1.65 -14.16 -2.29
N ASP A 53 1.72 -14.48 -1.01
CA ASP A 53 0.59 -14.97 -0.21
C ASP A 53 -0.19 -13.81 0.41
N ARG A 54 0.54 -12.78 0.89
CA ARG A 54 -0.02 -11.65 1.64
C ARG A 54 0.64 -10.33 1.28
N PHE A 55 -0.14 -9.27 1.37
CA PHE A 55 0.29 -7.89 1.25
C PHE A 55 0.12 -7.19 2.58
N SER A 56 1.08 -6.36 2.97
CA SER A 56 0.97 -5.55 4.17
C SER A 56 1.44 -4.12 3.93
N GLY A 57 0.88 -3.17 4.66
CA GLY A 57 1.38 -1.80 4.61
C GLY A 57 0.88 -0.91 5.74
N ALA A 58 1.45 0.28 5.81
CA ALA A 58 1.08 1.34 6.75
C ALA A 58 0.98 2.67 6.01
N SER A 59 0.04 3.55 6.37
CA SER A 59 -0.14 4.87 5.72
C SER A 59 -0.15 4.74 4.18
N ALA A 60 0.59 5.55 3.43
CA ALA A 60 0.67 5.42 1.96
C ALA A 60 1.04 4.00 1.46
N GLY A 61 1.76 3.21 2.24
CA GLY A 61 2.08 1.81 1.91
C GLY A 61 0.87 0.87 2.01
N SER A 62 -0.10 1.13 2.90
CA SER A 62 -1.32 0.31 2.99
C SER A 62 -2.19 0.49 1.74
N LEU A 63 -2.23 1.70 1.16
CA LEU A 63 -2.90 1.96 -0.12
C LEU A 63 -2.33 1.12 -1.26
N VAL A 64 -1.00 1.08 -1.37
CA VAL A 64 -0.32 0.25 -2.39
C VAL A 64 -0.57 -1.23 -2.12
N ALA A 65 -0.51 -1.67 -0.85
CA ALA A 65 -0.81 -3.04 -0.47
C ALA A 65 -2.24 -3.45 -0.84
N ALA A 66 -3.23 -2.59 -0.58
CA ALA A 66 -4.63 -2.81 -0.90
C ALA A 66 -4.86 -2.91 -2.41
N LEU A 67 -4.30 -1.97 -3.17
CA LEU A 67 -4.30 -2.01 -4.64
C LEU A 67 -3.73 -3.34 -5.15
N CYS A 68 -2.55 -3.75 -4.66
CA CYS A 68 -1.90 -5.00 -5.08
C CYS A 68 -2.71 -6.24 -4.72
N ALA A 69 -3.42 -6.23 -3.59
CA ALA A 69 -4.18 -7.37 -3.10
C ALA A 69 -5.52 -7.56 -3.83
N LEU A 70 -6.18 -6.45 -4.18
CA LEU A 70 -7.57 -6.40 -4.66
C LEU A 70 -7.70 -6.12 -6.15
N THR A 71 -6.99 -5.13 -6.68
CA THR A 71 -7.14 -4.62 -8.05
C THR A 71 -5.78 -4.25 -8.67
N PRO A 72 -4.84 -5.21 -8.78
CA PRO A 72 -3.50 -4.93 -9.31
C PRO A 72 -3.51 -4.42 -10.75
N GLU A 73 -4.56 -4.71 -11.52
CA GLU A 73 -4.77 -4.23 -12.89
C GLU A 73 -5.03 -2.72 -12.98
N LYS A 74 -5.39 -2.06 -11.87
CA LYS A 74 -5.65 -0.61 -11.82
C LYS A 74 -4.44 0.23 -11.38
N ILE A 75 -3.25 -0.37 -11.38
CA ILE A 75 -2.05 0.30 -10.87
C ILE A 75 -1.68 1.58 -11.64
N ASP A 76 -1.90 1.60 -12.95
CA ASP A 76 -1.70 2.80 -13.78
C ASP A 76 -2.62 3.93 -13.34
N SER A 77 -3.93 3.65 -13.21
CA SER A 77 -4.91 4.63 -12.76
C SER A 77 -4.63 5.14 -11.33
N ALA A 78 -4.08 4.28 -10.46
CA ALA A 78 -3.69 4.71 -9.12
C ALA A 78 -2.46 5.63 -9.13
N ILE A 79 -1.52 5.41 -10.05
CA ILE A 79 -0.36 6.30 -10.27
C ILE A 79 -0.83 7.66 -10.82
N GLU A 80 -1.76 7.67 -11.77
CA GLU A 80 -2.36 8.91 -12.29
C GLU A 80 -3.07 9.71 -11.19
N ALA A 81 -3.86 9.02 -10.35
CA ALA A 81 -4.49 9.64 -9.19
C ALA A 81 -3.46 10.24 -8.23
N LEU A 82 -2.35 9.56 -7.98
CA LEU A 82 -1.28 10.08 -7.14
C LEU A 82 -0.67 11.36 -7.71
N TYR A 83 -0.44 11.42 -9.02
CA TYR A 83 0.05 12.64 -9.67
C TYR A 83 -0.98 13.78 -9.56
N SER A 84 -2.26 13.49 -9.77
CA SER A 84 -3.34 14.47 -9.60
C SER A 84 -3.38 15.06 -8.19
N ILE A 85 -3.17 14.24 -7.15
CA ILE A 85 -3.08 14.72 -5.76
C ILE A 85 -1.83 15.57 -5.57
N GLY A 86 -0.70 15.18 -6.17
CA GLY A 86 0.53 15.96 -6.17
C GLY A 86 0.34 17.35 -6.78
N ASP A 87 -0.31 17.43 -7.93
CA ASP A 87 -0.60 18.69 -8.62
C ASP A 87 -1.56 19.57 -7.81
N GLU A 88 -2.61 18.98 -7.23
CA GLU A 88 -3.53 19.67 -6.33
C GLU A 88 -2.77 20.28 -5.15
N VAL A 89 -1.98 19.47 -4.44
CA VAL A 89 -1.18 19.91 -3.30
C VAL A 89 -0.21 21.03 -3.72
N HIS A 90 0.46 20.90 -4.86
CA HIS A 90 1.41 21.91 -5.33
C HIS A 90 0.75 23.25 -5.69
N SER A 91 -0.53 23.23 -6.09
CA SER A 91 -1.29 24.44 -6.41
C SER A 91 -1.68 25.27 -5.18
N LEU A 92 -1.62 24.69 -3.98
CA LEU A 92 -2.07 25.34 -2.75
C LEU A 92 -0.99 26.27 -2.13
N PRO A 93 -1.37 27.42 -1.53
CA PRO A 93 -0.41 28.41 -1.00
C PRO A 93 0.59 27.89 0.02
N LEU A 94 0.20 26.92 0.86
CA LEU A 94 1.07 26.26 1.86
C LEU A 94 1.18 24.74 1.60
N GLY A 95 0.91 24.31 0.37
CA GLY A 95 0.86 22.89 0.04
C GLY A 95 -0.15 22.13 0.89
N ALA A 96 0.26 20.96 1.37
CA ALA A 96 -0.55 20.11 2.25
C ALA A 96 -0.84 20.73 3.63
N MET A 97 -0.15 21.82 4.00
CA MET A 97 -0.38 22.56 5.25
C MET A 97 -1.37 23.72 5.09
N THR A 98 -1.98 23.85 3.91
CA THR A 98 -2.98 24.89 3.65
C THR A 98 -4.19 24.69 4.57
N PRO A 99 -4.59 25.71 5.37
CA PRO A 99 -5.73 25.57 6.28
C PRO A 99 -7.01 25.17 5.55
N GLY A 100 -7.69 24.14 6.07
CA GLY A 100 -8.91 23.58 5.46
C GLY A 100 -8.67 22.56 4.36
N TYR A 101 -7.42 22.29 3.97
CA TYR A 101 -7.08 21.18 3.07
C TYR A 101 -6.86 19.89 3.87
N TYR A 102 -7.59 18.84 3.52
CA TYR A 102 -7.43 17.51 4.10
C TYR A 102 -7.04 16.53 3.00
N ILE A 103 -5.80 16.05 3.04
CA ILE A 103 -5.31 15.08 2.04
C ILE A 103 -6.13 13.78 2.05
N SER A 104 -6.70 13.41 3.19
CA SER A 104 -7.59 12.26 3.33
C SER A 104 -8.85 12.39 2.46
N GLU A 105 -9.42 13.60 2.34
CA GLU A 105 -10.59 13.85 1.47
C GLU A 105 -10.23 13.71 -0.01
N SER A 106 -9.07 14.24 -0.41
CA SER A 106 -8.56 14.06 -1.78
C SER A 106 -8.24 12.59 -2.06
N LEU A 107 -7.60 11.88 -1.13
CA LEU A 107 -7.35 10.45 -1.23
C LEU A 107 -8.64 9.65 -1.37
N LEU A 108 -9.66 9.89 -0.52
CA LEU A 108 -10.97 9.23 -0.61
C LEU A 108 -11.59 9.36 -1.99
N LYS A 109 -11.59 10.57 -2.55
CA LYS A 109 -12.16 10.86 -3.88
C LYS A 109 -11.51 10.01 -4.97
N HIS A 110 -10.20 9.77 -4.88
CA HIS A 110 -9.47 8.97 -5.85
C HIS A 110 -9.49 7.46 -5.54
N MET A 111 -9.48 7.07 -4.27
CA MET A 111 -9.51 5.69 -3.77
C MET A 111 -10.78 4.93 -4.16
N ILE A 112 -11.93 5.61 -4.17
CA ILE A 112 -13.22 5.03 -4.60
C ILE A 112 -13.13 4.43 -6.01
N ASN A 113 -12.27 4.98 -6.87
CA ASN A 113 -12.19 4.55 -8.27
C ASN A 113 -11.38 3.27 -8.46
N PHE A 114 -10.41 2.99 -7.57
CA PHE A 114 -9.60 1.78 -7.69
C PHE A 114 -10.01 0.64 -6.76
N LEU A 115 -10.59 0.91 -5.58
CA LEU A 115 -11.08 -0.18 -4.73
C LEU A 115 -12.36 -0.83 -5.29
N PRO A 116 -12.44 -2.17 -5.30
CA PRO A 116 -13.65 -2.89 -5.73
C PRO A 116 -14.76 -2.75 -4.68
N GLU A 117 -16.02 -2.93 -5.07
CA GLU A 117 -17.14 -3.02 -4.11
C GLU A 117 -17.02 -4.26 -3.22
N ASP A 118 -16.59 -5.38 -3.78
CA ASP A 118 -16.33 -6.61 -3.03
C ASP A 118 -14.91 -6.62 -2.46
N VAL A 119 -14.81 -6.49 -1.13
CA VAL A 119 -13.55 -6.54 -0.38
C VAL A 119 -13.27 -7.92 0.24
N SER A 120 -14.11 -8.93 -0.04
CA SER A 120 -13.89 -10.31 0.41
C SER A 120 -12.51 -10.87 0.02
N PRO A 121 -11.91 -10.53 -1.13
CA PRO A 121 -10.56 -10.99 -1.46
C PRO A 121 -9.44 -10.42 -0.57
N ALA A 122 -9.69 -9.36 0.21
CA ALA A 122 -8.71 -8.80 1.15
C ALA A 122 -8.59 -9.60 2.45
N GLN A 123 -9.61 -10.40 2.81
CA GLN A 123 -9.66 -11.10 4.09
C GLN A 123 -8.46 -12.04 4.24
N ASN A 124 -7.69 -11.88 5.32
CA ASN A 124 -6.46 -12.63 5.60
C ASN A 124 -5.36 -12.53 4.52
N LYS A 125 -5.52 -11.65 3.52
CA LYS A 125 -4.57 -11.41 2.42
C LYS A 125 -3.95 -10.02 2.51
N LEU A 126 -4.71 -9.02 2.92
CA LEU A 126 -4.24 -7.66 3.19
C LEU A 126 -4.08 -7.47 4.70
N PHE A 127 -2.97 -6.85 5.11
CA PHE A 127 -2.69 -6.49 6.49
C PHE A 127 -2.36 -5.00 6.58
N VAL A 128 -3.22 -4.23 7.24
CA VAL A 128 -3.04 -2.80 7.46
C VAL A 128 -2.49 -2.58 8.86
N SER A 129 -1.31 -1.96 8.96
CA SER A 129 -0.71 -1.61 10.25
C SER A 129 -1.18 -0.23 10.67
N VAL A 130 -1.91 -0.19 11.79
CA VAL A 130 -2.46 1.03 12.37
C VAL A 130 -1.93 1.24 13.79
N THR A 131 -1.89 2.49 14.23
CA THR A 131 -1.54 2.82 15.62
C THR A 131 -2.80 3.08 16.41
N LYS A 132 -3.13 2.19 17.35
CA LYS A 132 -4.17 2.46 18.34
C LYS A 132 -3.57 3.40 19.38
N LEU A 133 -4.27 4.49 19.70
CA LEU A 133 -3.75 5.50 20.63
C LEU A 133 -4.03 5.17 22.11
N ASN A 134 -5.07 4.37 22.39
CA ASN A 134 -5.50 4.08 23.76
C ASN A 134 -5.81 2.58 23.95
N PRO A 135 -4.89 1.77 24.52
CA PRO A 135 -3.49 2.12 24.81
C PRO A 135 -2.67 2.31 23.53
N VAL A 136 -1.54 3.01 23.61
CA VAL A 136 -0.62 3.20 22.48
C VAL A 136 -0.01 1.85 22.09
N ASN A 137 -0.49 1.24 21.01
CA ASN A 137 0.11 0.03 20.44
C ASN A 137 -0.15 -0.09 18.93
N ASN A 138 0.68 -0.91 18.26
CA ASN A 138 0.47 -1.27 16.86
C ASN A 138 -0.53 -2.42 16.77
N VAL A 139 -1.48 -2.31 15.85
CA VAL A 139 -2.45 -3.36 15.51
C VAL A 139 -2.37 -3.63 14.01
N LEU A 140 -2.40 -4.90 13.64
CA LEU A 140 -2.53 -5.34 12.25
C LEU A 140 -3.98 -5.74 11.99
N ILE A 141 -4.66 -4.98 11.14
CA ILE A 141 -6.03 -5.28 10.70
C ILE A 141 -5.96 -6.09 9.42
N ASN A 142 -6.70 -7.20 9.37
CA ASN A 142 -6.73 -8.11 8.22
C ASN A 142 -8.13 -8.64 7.90
N ASN A 143 -9.15 -8.09 8.56
CA ASN A 143 -10.54 -8.43 8.38
C ASN A 143 -11.34 -7.15 8.21
N PHE A 144 -12.07 -7.05 7.11
CA PHE A 144 -12.80 -5.83 6.71
C PHE A 144 -14.27 -6.19 6.47
N ASP A 145 -15.19 -5.51 7.15
CA ASP A 145 -16.62 -5.83 7.08
C ASP A 145 -17.24 -5.39 5.74
N ASP A 146 -16.82 -4.22 5.25
CA ASP A 146 -17.24 -3.67 3.98
C ASP A 146 -16.15 -2.75 3.39
N ARG A 147 -16.45 -2.16 2.22
CA ARG A 147 -15.53 -1.25 1.54
C ARG A 147 -15.24 0.02 2.36
N ASN A 148 -16.20 0.53 3.13
CA ASN A 148 -16.01 1.73 3.92
C ASN A 148 -15.10 1.45 5.12
N HIS A 149 -15.28 0.33 5.82
CA HIS A 149 -14.37 -0.12 6.88
C HIS A 149 -12.94 -0.25 6.36
N LEU A 150 -12.74 -0.88 5.18
CA LEU A 150 -11.41 -0.92 4.55
C LEU A 150 -10.87 0.50 4.26
N MET A 151 -11.69 1.40 3.72
CA MET A 151 -11.25 2.76 3.40
C MET A 151 -10.85 3.55 4.65
N ASP A 152 -11.60 3.42 5.74
CA ASP A 152 -11.29 4.04 7.02
C ASP A 152 -9.94 3.55 7.56
N ASP A 153 -9.70 2.23 7.53
CA ASP A 153 -8.43 1.64 7.97
C ASP A 153 -7.22 2.08 7.14
N LEU A 154 -7.42 2.32 5.84
CA LEU A 154 -6.37 2.77 4.94
C LEU A 154 -5.98 4.24 5.13
N LEU A 155 -6.83 5.04 5.76
CA LEU A 155 -6.64 6.49 5.96
C LEU A 155 -6.25 6.87 7.39
N LEU A 156 -6.22 5.90 8.30
CA LEU A 156 -5.83 6.04 9.72
C LEU A 156 -4.31 6.15 9.95
#